data_AF-A0A1G2PN49-F1
#
_entry.id   AF-A0A1G2PN49-F1
#
_cell.length_a   1.000
_cell.length_b   1.000
_cell.length_c   1.000
_cell.angle_alpha   90.00
_cell.angle_beta   90.00
_cell.angle_gamma   90.00
#
_symmetry.space_group_name_H-M   'P 1'
#
loop_
_entity.id
_entity.type
_entity.pdbx_description
1 polymer ?
#
loop_
_entity_poly.entity_id
_entity_poly.type
_entity_poly.pdbx_seq_one_letter_code
_entity_poly.pdbx_strand_id
1 'polypeptide(L)'
;MYAEDKTSRALERADVILFPPQTEARGFVIEGPGEYDCAGFRIKAVPVFKKAGEWENALVVSDDESSVCLLSPTVARSLKDEHIDAIGTVDIMIYVMAHKGSKGNKEGEAVLKGIEAVHQIEPSVFIPVGAPEVVAAAVKFIGAKNPEEQTSFRYKIAANDREQDRMRTVIFKK
;
A
#
# COMPACT_ATOMS: atom_id res chain seq x y z
N MET A 1 -16.99 13.83 17.93
CA MET A 1 -18.06 13.97 16.92
C MET A 1 -17.61 13.10 15.75
N TYR A 2 -18.05 11.84 15.69
CA TYR A 2 -17.49 10.85 14.76
C TYR A 2 -18.53 10.44 13.71
N ALA A 3 -18.08 10.61 12.46
CA ALA A 3 -18.40 10.00 11.17
C ALA A 3 -19.87 9.69 10.82
N GLU A 4 -20.37 10.42 9.82
CA GLU A 4 -21.50 10.01 8.98
C GLU A 4 -21.05 8.87 8.05
N ASP A 5 -21.76 7.75 8.14
CA ASP A 5 -21.60 6.57 7.28
C ASP A 5 -22.02 6.91 5.84
N LYS A 6 -21.08 6.77 4.89
CA LYS A 6 -21.30 7.03 3.46
C LYS A 6 -21.26 5.71 2.69
N THR A 7 -22.26 4.86 2.92
CA THR A 7 -22.40 3.58 2.22
C THR A 7 -22.98 3.78 0.81
N SER A 8 -22.35 3.19 -0.22
CA SER A 8 -22.88 3.14 -1.59
C SER A 8 -23.39 1.73 -1.89
N ARG A 9 -24.71 1.58 -2.06
CA ARG A 9 -25.31 0.34 -2.58
C ARG A 9 -25.13 0.26 -4.10
N ALA A 10 -24.69 -0.91 -4.56
CA ALA A 10 -24.69 -1.43 -5.94
C ALA A 10 -23.41 -1.25 -6.77
N LEU A 11 -22.43 -2.15 -6.56
CA LEU A 11 -21.50 -2.60 -7.61
C LEU A 11 -21.28 -4.12 -7.42
N GLU A 12 -21.75 -4.93 -8.38
CA GLU A 12 -21.65 -6.42 -8.32
C GLU A 12 -20.25 -6.96 -8.62
N ARG A 13 -19.33 -6.11 -9.10
CA ARG A 13 -17.89 -6.35 -9.20
C ARG A 13 -17.19 -5.00 -9.11
N ALA A 14 -16.47 -4.72 -8.02
CA ALA A 14 -15.61 -3.55 -7.96
C ALA A 14 -14.19 -3.93 -8.38
N ASP A 15 -13.76 -3.42 -9.52
CA ASP A 15 -12.34 -3.25 -9.79
C ASP A 15 -11.89 -2.01 -9.00
N VAL A 16 -11.11 -2.20 -7.92
CA VAL A 16 -10.46 -1.07 -7.24
C VAL A 16 -9.27 -0.64 -8.09
N ILE A 17 -9.47 0.36 -8.95
CA ILE A 17 -8.45 0.86 -9.87
C ILE A 17 -7.61 1.93 -9.18
N LEU A 18 -6.33 1.62 -8.95
CA LEU A 18 -5.32 2.56 -8.49
C LEU A 18 -4.61 3.16 -9.73
N PHE A 19 -4.73 4.48 -9.91
CA PHE A 19 -4.41 5.27 -11.12
C PHE A 19 -3.01 5.06 -11.77
N PRO A 20 -2.83 5.36 -13.08
CA PRO A 20 -3.76 6.09 -13.97
C PRO A 20 -4.61 5.18 -14.89
N PRO A 21 -5.87 5.55 -15.19
CA PRO A 21 -6.78 4.77 -16.02
C PRO A 21 -6.46 4.88 -17.51
N GLN A 22 -6.58 3.77 -18.24
CA GLN A 22 -6.66 3.77 -19.71
C GLN A 22 -8.04 3.37 -20.26
N THR A 23 -9.06 3.22 -19.41
CA THR A 23 -10.41 2.84 -19.87
C THR A 23 -11.50 3.53 -19.05
N GLU A 24 -12.67 3.72 -19.67
CA GLU A 24 -13.88 4.41 -19.17
C GLU A 24 -14.57 3.71 -17.97
N ALA A 25 -13.81 3.11 -17.06
CA ALA A 25 -14.35 2.51 -15.85
C ALA A 25 -14.82 3.62 -14.90
N ARG A 26 -16.11 3.60 -14.52
CA ARG A 26 -16.66 4.41 -13.42
C ARG A 26 -16.07 3.89 -12.09
N GLY A 27 -14.86 4.32 -11.75
CA GLY A 27 -14.20 3.97 -10.50
C GLY A 27 -14.87 4.63 -9.29
N PHE A 28 -14.81 3.95 -8.14
CA PHE A 28 -15.16 4.56 -6.86
C PHE A 28 -14.03 5.51 -6.43
N VAL A 29 -14.36 6.79 -6.21
CA VAL A 29 -13.38 7.82 -5.85
C VAL A 29 -13.37 8.01 -4.34
N ILE A 30 -12.19 7.91 -3.74
CA ILE A 30 -11.95 8.20 -2.33
C ILE A 30 -11.65 9.70 -2.22
N GLU A 31 -12.63 10.48 -1.77
CA GLU A 31 -12.54 11.95 -1.72
C GLU A 31 -11.74 12.50 -0.52
N GLY A 32 -11.35 11.65 0.43
CA GLY A 32 -10.61 12.09 1.59
C GLY A 32 -10.29 10.99 2.60
N PRO A 33 -9.84 11.37 3.80
CA PRO A 33 -9.59 10.42 4.88
C PRO A 33 -10.90 9.90 5.45
N GLY A 34 -10.87 8.65 5.92
CA GLY A 34 -12.03 8.00 6.53
C GLY A 34 -12.11 6.52 6.18
N GLU A 35 -13.24 5.93 6.54
CA GLU A 35 -13.57 4.54 6.24
C GLU A 35 -14.71 4.52 5.22
N TYR A 36 -14.60 3.61 4.25
CA TYR A 36 -15.53 3.45 3.15
C TYR A 36 -15.86 1.97 3.00
N ASP A 37 -17.09 1.68 2.62
CA ASP A 37 -17.52 0.34 2.24
C ASP A 37 -17.94 0.34 0.78
N CYS A 38 -17.21 -0.43 -0.04
CA CYS A 38 -17.38 -0.47 -1.49
C CYS A 38 -17.36 -1.91 -1.98
N ALA A 39 -18.53 -2.42 -2.38
CA ALA A 39 -18.69 -3.74 -3.01
C ALA A 39 -18.10 -4.91 -2.18
N GLY A 40 -18.26 -4.87 -0.86
CA GLY A 40 -17.74 -5.88 0.05
C GLY A 40 -16.29 -5.67 0.47
N PHE A 41 -15.64 -4.61 0.00
CA PHE A 41 -14.35 -4.16 0.50
C PHE A 41 -14.51 -3.00 1.47
N ARG A 42 -13.83 -3.11 2.62
CA ARG A 42 -13.61 -2.03 3.55
C ARG A 42 -12.33 -1.30 3.17
N ILE A 43 -12.44 -0.01 2.88
CA ILE A 43 -11.33 0.86 2.51
C ILE A 43 -11.11 1.88 3.63
N LYS A 44 -9.89 1.93 4.17
CA LYS A 44 -9.45 2.91 5.16
C LYS A 44 -8.43 3.85 4.54
N ALA A 45 -8.76 5.13 4.45
CA ALA A 45 -7.86 6.19 4.04
C ALA A 45 -7.29 6.88 5.28
N VAL A 46 -6.07 6.50 5.67
CA VAL A 46 -5.37 7.04 6.84
C VAL A 46 -4.74 8.37 6.46
N PRO A 47 -5.15 9.51 7.07
CA PRO A 47 -4.59 10.81 6.75
C PRO A 47 -3.15 10.90 7.24
N VAL A 48 -2.21 11.25 6.35
CA VAL A 48 -0.80 11.41 6.72
C VAL A 48 -0.38 12.87 6.73
N PHE A 49 -0.71 13.64 5.68
CA PHE A 49 -0.49 15.09 5.66
C PHE A 49 -1.38 15.78 4.63
N LYS A 50 -1.51 17.11 4.74
CA LYS A 50 -2.18 17.94 3.73
C LYS A 50 -1.18 18.60 2.78
N LYS A 51 -1.50 18.61 1.49
CA LYS A 51 -0.77 19.35 0.47
C LYS A 51 -1.77 20.07 -0.43
N ALA A 52 -1.60 21.38 -0.58
CA ALA A 52 -2.47 22.22 -1.42
C ALA A 52 -3.98 22.09 -1.13
N GLY A 53 -4.35 21.80 0.14
CA GLY A 53 -5.75 21.64 0.55
C GLY A 53 -6.28 20.21 0.48
N GLU A 54 -5.55 19.30 -0.16
CA GLU A 54 -5.91 17.89 -0.30
C GLU A 54 -5.15 17.02 0.70
N TRP A 55 -5.79 15.95 1.17
CA TRP A 55 -5.16 14.97 2.05
C TRP A 55 -4.43 13.91 1.24
N GLU A 56 -3.19 13.64 1.64
CA GLU A 56 -2.41 12.51 1.17
C GLU A 56 -2.56 11.38 2.19
N ASN A 57 -3.08 10.24 1.73
CA ASN A 57 -3.50 9.14 2.58
C ASN A 57 -2.69 7.88 2.31
N ALA A 58 -2.40 7.10 3.36
CA ALA A 58 -2.15 5.67 3.18
C ALA A 58 -3.50 4.98 2.97
N LEU A 59 -3.59 4.09 1.97
CA LEU A 59 -4.83 3.39 1.66
C LEU A 59 -4.71 1.93 2.11
N VAL A 60 -5.60 1.50 2.97
CA VAL A 60 -5.77 0.08 3.31
C VAL A 60 -7.08 -0.40 2.71
N VAL A 61 -7.02 -1.43 1.88
CA VAL A 61 -8.19 -2.10 1.31
C VAL A 61 -8.26 -3.48 1.91
N SER A 62 -9.41 -3.86 2.44
CA SER A 62 -9.59 -5.14 3.13
C SER A 62 -10.93 -5.76 2.80
N ASP A 63 -10.98 -7.08 2.84
CA ASP A 63 -12.20 -7.86 2.93
C ASP A 63 -12.19 -8.67 4.24
N ASP A 64 -13.03 -9.69 4.35
CA ASP A 64 -13.10 -10.53 5.56
C ASP A 64 -11.91 -11.49 5.68
N GLU A 65 -11.19 -11.74 4.59
CA GLU A 65 -10.08 -12.68 4.57
C GLU A 65 -8.73 -11.97 4.63
N SER A 66 -8.61 -10.81 3.99
CA SER A 66 -7.34 -10.19 3.58
C SER A 66 -7.33 -8.67 3.67
N SER A 67 -6.12 -8.11 3.75
CA SER A 67 -5.86 -6.68 3.81
C SER A 67 -4.61 -6.29 3.02
N VAL A 68 -4.72 -5.19 2.28
CA VAL A 68 -3.69 -4.66 1.39
C VAL A 68 -3.47 -3.19 1.70
N CYS A 69 -2.25 -2.80 2.06
CA CYS A 69 -1.85 -1.40 2.16
C CYS A 69 -1.15 -0.95 0.89
N LEU A 70 -1.61 0.16 0.31
CA LEU A 70 -0.89 0.91 -0.71
C LEU A 70 -0.22 2.12 -0.07
N LEU A 71 1.11 2.16 -0.19
CA LEU A 71 1.94 3.26 0.28
C LEU A 71 2.59 3.99 -0.89
N SER A 72 2.37 5.30 -0.99
CA SER A 72 3.03 6.15 -1.98
C SER A 72 4.36 6.69 -1.45
N PRO A 73 5.29 7.14 -2.33
CA PRO A 73 6.57 7.71 -1.88
C PRO A 73 6.38 8.93 -0.97
N THR A 74 5.38 9.76 -1.29
CA THR A 74 5.13 11.00 -0.56
C THR A 74 4.54 10.73 0.82
N VAL A 75 3.62 9.75 0.90
CA VAL A 75 3.03 9.29 2.14
C VAL A 75 4.10 8.65 3.02
N ALA A 76 4.91 7.74 2.48
CA ALA A 76 6.00 7.07 3.20
C ALA A 76 6.95 8.05 3.90
N ARG A 77 7.33 9.13 3.20
CA ARG A 77 8.25 10.15 3.75
C ARG A 77 7.68 10.91 4.96
N SER A 78 6.36 10.97 5.08
CA SER A 78 5.66 11.72 6.12
C SER A 78 5.01 10.80 7.17
N LEU A 79 5.24 9.48 7.08
CA LEU A 79 4.77 8.54 8.08
C LEU A 79 5.41 8.82 9.44
N LYS A 80 4.59 8.59 10.45
CA LYS A 80 4.92 8.67 11.87
C LYS A 80 4.29 7.45 12.53
N ASP A 81 4.70 7.14 13.74
CA ASP A 81 4.19 6.00 14.51
C ASP A 81 2.66 6.03 14.63
N GLU A 82 2.07 7.21 14.87
CA GLU A 82 0.60 7.40 14.92
C GLU A 82 -0.11 6.97 13.62
N HIS A 83 0.54 7.14 12.47
CA HIS A 83 0.00 6.72 11.18
C HIS A 83 0.17 5.21 10.97
N ILE A 84 1.27 4.64 11.44
CA ILE A 84 1.56 3.20 11.36
C ILE A 84 0.57 2.43 12.23
N ASP A 85 0.34 2.90 13.47
CA ASP A 85 -0.68 2.36 14.37
C ASP A 85 -2.09 2.44 13.74
N ALA A 86 -2.37 3.55 13.04
CA ALA A 86 -3.65 3.72 12.34
C ALA A 86 -3.78 2.84 11.08
N ILE A 87 -2.69 2.53 10.38
CA ILE A 87 -2.68 1.54 9.29
C ILE A 87 -2.97 0.15 9.86
N GLY A 88 -2.32 -0.18 11.00
CA GLY A 88 -2.45 -1.47 11.65
C GLY A 88 -1.76 -2.59 10.88
N THR A 89 -2.08 -3.82 11.24
CA THR A 89 -1.56 -5.03 10.57
C THR A 89 -2.17 -5.16 9.18
N VAL A 90 -1.35 -5.50 8.18
CA VAL A 90 -1.84 -5.83 6.83
C VAL A 90 -1.19 -7.09 6.30
N ASP A 91 -1.91 -7.87 5.51
CA ASP A 91 -1.37 -9.11 4.93
C ASP A 91 -0.40 -8.79 3.77
N ILE A 92 -0.72 -7.77 2.96
CA ILE A 92 0.09 -7.33 1.83
C ILE A 92 0.40 -5.84 1.94
N MET A 93 1.67 -5.47 1.78
CA MET A 93 2.07 -4.08 1.58
C MET A 93 2.65 -3.87 0.19
N ILE A 94 2.03 -2.97 -0.57
CA ILE A 94 2.52 -2.47 -1.84
C ILE A 94 3.13 -1.10 -1.61
N TYR A 95 4.44 -0.98 -1.79
CA TYR A 95 5.15 0.29 -1.65
C TYR A 95 5.64 0.78 -3.00
N VAL A 96 5.02 1.87 -3.48
CA VAL A 96 5.47 2.58 -4.68
C VAL A 96 6.63 3.49 -4.30
N MET A 97 7.78 3.28 -4.93
CA MET A 97 9.03 3.98 -4.67
C MET A 97 9.37 4.92 -5.82
N ALA A 98 9.81 6.13 -5.48
CA ALA A 98 10.21 7.13 -6.46
C ALA A 98 11.54 6.74 -7.16
N HIS A 99 11.66 7.05 -8.45
CA HIS A 99 12.91 6.96 -9.19
C HIS A 99 13.92 8.01 -8.73
N LYS A 100 15.22 7.70 -8.82
CA LYS A 100 16.32 8.69 -8.78
C LYS A 100 16.22 9.61 -10.00
N GLY A 101 15.47 10.70 -9.90
CA GLY A 101 15.29 11.64 -11.03
C GLY A 101 15.16 13.10 -10.62
N SER A 102 14.88 13.39 -9.35
CA SER A 102 14.50 14.72 -8.90
C SER A 102 15.49 15.23 -7.85
N LYS A 103 16.61 15.80 -8.32
CA LYS A 103 17.56 16.67 -7.58
C LYS A 103 17.41 16.67 -6.04
N GLY A 104 18.06 15.73 -5.35
CA GLY A 104 18.41 15.87 -3.93
C GLY A 104 18.33 14.60 -3.09
N ASN A 105 19.09 14.57 -1.98
CA ASN A 105 19.21 13.49 -0.99
C ASN A 105 17.89 13.05 -0.31
N LYS A 106 16.73 13.60 -0.68
CA LYS A 106 15.43 13.38 -0.03
C LYS A 106 14.69 12.13 -0.52
N GLU A 107 15.09 11.55 -1.66
CA GLU A 107 14.46 10.33 -2.20
C GLU A 107 14.93 9.06 -1.48
N GLY A 108 16.19 9.02 -1.03
CA GLY A 108 16.68 7.91 -0.19
C GLY A 108 16.00 7.85 1.17
N GLU A 109 15.67 9.02 1.73
CA GLU A 109 14.90 9.14 2.98
C GLU A 109 13.50 8.54 2.85
N ALA A 110 12.82 8.77 1.73
CA ALA A 110 11.49 8.19 1.48
C ALA A 110 11.55 6.66 1.42
N VAL A 111 12.52 6.09 0.69
CA VAL A 111 12.71 4.63 0.61
C VAL A 111 12.97 4.04 1.98
N LEU A 112 13.90 4.62 2.75
CA LEU A 112 14.21 4.13 4.09
C LEU A 112 13.01 4.21 5.03
N LYS A 113 12.24 5.30 4.99
CA LYS A 113 11.01 5.46 5.78
C LYS A 113 9.93 4.47 5.41
N GLY A 114 9.76 4.19 4.11
CA GLY A 114 8.86 3.13 3.65
C GLY A 114 9.30 1.76 4.16
N ILE A 115 10.60 1.45 4.12
CA ILE A 115 11.13 0.18 4.64
C ILE A 115 10.99 0.07 6.16
N GLU A 116 11.19 1.17 6.90
CA GLU A 116 10.92 1.22 8.34
C GLU A 116 9.46 0.89 8.64
N ALA A 117 8.51 1.45 7.88
CA ALA A 117 7.10 1.12 8.01
C ALA A 117 6.82 -0.35 7.72
N VAL A 118 7.48 -0.95 6.72
CA VAL A 118 7.33 -2.40 6.45
C VAL A 118 7.84 -3.23 7.63
N HIS A 119 8.95 -2.85 8.26
CA HIS A 119 9.46 -3.55 9.44
C HIS A 119 8.57 -3.39 10.68
N GLN A 120 7.88 -2.26 10.83
CA GLN A 120 6.96 -2.07 11.96
C GLN A 120 5.61 -2.76 11.75
N ILE A 121 5.12 -2.80 10.51
CA ILE A 121 3.83 -3.40 10.17
C ILE A 121 3.93 -4.91 9.98
N GLU A 122 5.11 -5.42 9.62
CA GLU A 122 5.41 -6.84 9.41
C GLU A 122 4.40 -7.56 8.50
N PRO A 123 4.18 -7.07 7.26
CA PRO A 123 3.25 -7.73 6.36
C PRO A 123 3.76 -9.12 5.95
N SER A 124 2.85 -10.06 5.75
CA SER A 124 3.20 -11.38 5.22
C SER A 124 3.81 -11.30 3.83
N VAL A 125 3.36 -10.33 3.02
CA VAL A 125 3.87 -10.06 1.67
C VAL A 125 4.27 -8.60 1.49
N PHE A 126 5.49 -8.37 1.03
CA PHE A 126 5.98 -7.06 0.61
C PHE A 126 6.20 -7.00 -0.90
N ILE A 127 5.61 -5.99 -1.53
CA ILE A 127 5.67 -5.74 -2.98
C ILE A 127 6.29 -4.36 -3.23
N PRO A 128 7.60 -4.28 -3.44
CA PRO A 128 8.26 -3.05 -3.88
C PRO A 128 7.95 -2.77 -5.36
N VAL A 129 7.46 -1.56 -5.66
CA VAL A 129 7.17 -1.10 -7.02
C VAL A 129 8.02 0.13 -7.34
N GLY A 130 8.82 0.09 -8.40
CA GLY A 130 9.64 1.23 -8.81
C GLY A 130 10.70 0.85 -9.84
N ALA A 131 11.72 1.69 -9.96
CA ALA A 131 12.91 1.43 -10.77
C ALA A 131 13.58 0.09 -10.38
N PRO A 132 14.12 -0.70 -11.31
CA PRO A 132 14.86 -1.92 -10.99
C PRO A 132 15.96 -1.69 -9.94
N GLU A 133 16.73 -0.60 -10.05
CA GLU A 133 17.80 -0.26 -9.11
C GLU A 133 17.29 0.15 -7.72
N VAL A 134 16.11 0.77 -7.65
CA VAL A 134 15.47 1.18 -6.38
C VAL A 134 14.85 -0.04 -5.70
N VAL A 135 14.19 -0.90 -6.47
CA VAL A 135 13.65 -2.18 -5.98
C VAL A 135 14.77 -3.07 -5.46
N ALA A 136 15.88 -3.21 -6.19
CA ALA A 136 17.04 -3.97 -5.74
C ALA A 136 17.62 -3.43 -4.43
N ALA A 137 17.69 -2.11 -4.26
CA ALA A 137 18.12 -1.50 -3.01
C ALA A 137 17.14 -1.79 -1.86
N ALA A 138 15.84 -1.65 -2.08
CA ALA A 138 14.80 -1.95 -1.09
C ALA A 138 14.84 -3.41 -0.62
N VAL A 139 14.95 -4.36 -1.55
CA VAL A 139 15.11 -5.80 -1.27
C VAL A 139 16.34 -6.07 -0.41
N LYS A 140 17.45 -5.37 -0.68
CA LYS A 140 18.66 -5.46 0.14
C LYS A 140 18.44 -4.90 1.55
N PHE A 141 17.81 -3.73 1.68
CA PHE A 141 17.57 -3.10 2.97
C PHE A 141 16.64 -3.93 3.85
N ILE A 142 15.64 -4.55 3.25
CA ILE A 142 14.69 -5.40 3.97
C ILE A 142 15.26 -6.78 4.33
N GLY A 143 16.47 -7.10 3.85
CA GLY A 143 17.15 -8.37 4.14
C GLY A 143 16.56 -9.57 3.40
N ALA A 144 15.78 -9.36 2.34
CA ALA A 144 15.19 -10.43 1.56
C ALA A 144 16.28 -11.19 0.79
N LYS A 145 16.43 -12.49 1.11
CA LYS A 145 17.49 -13.34 0.53
C LYS A 145 17.12 -13.90 -0.84
N ASN A 146 15.84 -14.20 -1.06
CA ASN A 146 15.32 -14.82 -2.28
C ASN A 146 13.98 -14.17 -2.66
N PRO A 147 13.97 -12.96 -3.24
CA PRO A 147 12.72 -12.37 -3.71
C PRO A 147 12.11 -13.22 -4.82
N GLU A 148 10.79 -13.39 -4.79
CA GLU A 148 10.03 -14.09 -5.82
C GLU A 148 9.80 -13.15 -7.01
N GLU A 149 10.26 -13.54 -8.19
CA GLU A 149 10.01 -12.78 -9.42
C GLU A 149 8.76 -13.29 -10.12
N GLN A 150 7.79 -12.42 -10.38
CA GLN A 150 6.52 -12.80 -11.01
C GLN A 150 6.11 -11.81 -12.10
N THR A 151 5.39 -12.29 -13.12
CA THR A 151 4.74 -11.43 -14.15
C THR A 151 3.28 -11.12 -13.80
N SER A 152 2.68 -11.96 -12.96
CA SER A 152 1.35 -11.76 -12.38
C SER A 152 1.35 -12.35 -10.98
N PHE A 153 0.73 -11.68 -10.02
CA PHE A 153 0.61 -12.14 -8.64
C PHE A 153 -0.86 -12.40 -8.35
N ARG A 154 -1.18 -13.63 -7.95
CA ARG A 154 -2.47 -13.97 -7.35
C ARG A 154 -2.19 -14.40 -5.93
N TYR A 155 -2.64 -13.61 -4.98
CA TYR A 155 -2.56 -13.96 -3.59
C TYR A 155 -3.90 -14.52 -3.15
N LYS A 156 -3.86 -15.70 -2.55
CA LYS A 156 -4.95 -16.24 -1.77
C LYS A 156 -4.37 -16.50 -0.39
N ILE A 157 -4.93 -15.87 0.63
CA ILE A 157 -4.50 -16.13 2.00
C ILE A 157 -4.80 -17.59 2.30
N ALA A 158 -3.74 -18.37 2.39
CA ALA A 158 -3.82 -19.68 3.00
C ALA A 158 -3.77 -19.49 4.52
N ALA A 159 -4.51 -20.30 5.29
CA ALA A 159 -4.44 -20.25 6.75
C ALA A 159 -2.99 -20.34 7.27
N ASN A 160 -2.12 -21.05 6.54
CA ASN A 160 -0.72 -21.24 6.88
C ASN A 160 0.18 -20.01 6.59
N ASP A 161 -0.26 -19.04 5.81
CA ASP A 161 0.56 -17.85 5.51
C ASP A 161 0.62 -16.90 6.72
N ARG A 162 -0.41 -16.94 7.59
CA ARG A 162 -0.39 -16.24 8.88
C ARG A 162 0.50 -16.92 9.92
N GLU A 163 0.85 -18.20 9.70
CA GLU A 163 1.72 -18.99 10.59
C GLU A 163 3.19 -18.96 10.16
N GLN A 164 3.49 -18.49 8.94
CA GLN A 164 4.86 -18.33 8.48
C GLN A 164 5.44 -17.03 9.04
N ASP A 165 6.35 -17.19 10.01
CA ASP A 165 7.11 -16.14 10.71
C ASP A 165 8.13 -15.39 9.81
N ARG A 166 7.90 -15.37 8.49
CA ARG A 166 8.80 -14.80 7.49
C ARG A 166 8.02 -14.10 6.38
N MET A 167 8.23 -12.78 6.30
CA MET A 167 7.76 -11.96 5.18
C MET A 167 8.32 -12.45 3.84
N ARG A 168 7.42 -12.60 2.87
CA ARG A 168 7.75 -12.88 1.46
C ARG A 168 7.92 -11.57 0.71
N THR A 169 8.95 -11.48 -0.14
CA THR A 169 9.16 -10.31 -1.01
C THR A 169 8.90 -10.71 -2.46
N VAL A 170 7.97 -10.02 -3.12
CA VAL A 170 7.56 -10.29 -4.51
C VAL A 170 7.93 -9.11 -5.40
N ILE A 171 8.64 -9.38 -6.49
CA ILE A 171 9.07 -8.38 -7.47
C ILE A 171 8.36 -8.66 -8.80
N PHE A 172 7.69 -7.65 -9.34
CA PHE A 172 7.09 -7.75 -10.67
C PHE A 172 8.11 -7.50 -11.79
N LYS A 173 8.19 -8.44 -12.74
CA LYS A 173 8.91 -8.24 -14.01
C LYS A 173 7.96 -7.67 -15.07
N LYS A 174 8.45 -6.65 -15.78
CA LYS A 174 7.85 -6.17 -17.03
C LYS A 174 8.09 -7.16 -18.16
#